data_AF-A0A382A2L8-F1
#
_entry.id   AF-A0A382A2L8-F1
#
_cell.length_a   1.000
_cell.length_b   1.000
_cell.length_c   1.000
_cell.angle_alpha   90.00
_cell.angle_beta   90.00
_cell.angle_gamma   90.00
#
_symmetry.space_group_name_H-M   'P 1'
#
loop_
_entity.id
_entity.type
_entity.pdbx_description
1 polymer ?
#
loop_
_entity_poly.entity_id
_entity_poly.type
_entity_poly.pdbx_seq_one_letter_code
_entity_poly.pdbx_strand_id
1 'polypeptide(L)'
;MANANKIGEIRRSQMVQIYGPGSIINLKQGDASISALMTDLSTWDLTSDTAKTRDQRFLDRRLSKSIEAQYEKKIDWFRLPPVEPEPDKIWQQKKSSLMGNIFPKTFICPDQYHRRVGTIDELWIDRKDRQDARYVCLKCTGHGEPVFLVPSRFIVACPAGHLQEFPYRMWLDEKGILPKRNKEKWEGKTCKHKCITLKQKRGLGLRGLYLECTEDIYDPDVESCGRFTNMDGIFSENSLPLGCEGESPWIMDYKDHVDDCTKFPKALQRNSVSVWQAKTVSALTIPPWDNKIKNLLSSKRWGDITRRSDAESRANYVELIYEDIENDFREKEKKLPYSLDELIVAIEEEIENDSMVSSDLKIDEYYALTNFDEHRQIDDFQVRSEGIPLDSKIQNLIERLL
;
A
#
# COMPACT_ATOMS: atom_id res chain seq x y z
N MET A 1 -4.71 17.24 -14.49
CA MET A 1 -5.22 16.57 -13.28
C MET A 1 -6.15 15.48 -13.74
N ALA A 2 -5.78 14.21 -13.54
CA ALA A 2 -6.62 13.09 -13.94
C ALA A 2 -7.95 13.15 -13.17
N ASN A 3 -9.06 12.93 -13.87
CA ASN A 3 -10.39 12.82 -13.27
C ASN A 3 -10.36 11.65 -12.28
N ALA A 4 -10.22 11.96 -10.99
CA ALA A 4 -10.24 10.98 -9.92
C ALA A 4 -11.68 10.59 -9.62
N ASN A 5 -12.00 9.31 -9.76
CA ASN A 5 -13.35 8.80 -9.57
C ASN A 5 -13.51 8.44 -8.09
N LYS A 6 -14.51 8.99 -7.39
CA LYS A 6 -14.80 8.58 -6.01
C LYS A 6 -15.49 7.21 -6.04
N ILE A 7 -14.81 6.19 -5.52
CA ILE A 7 -15.26 4.79 -5.55
C ILE A 7 -15.82 4.33 -4.20
N GLY A 8 -15.29 4.86 -3.09
CA GLY A 8 -15.73 4.46 -1.75
C GLY A 8 -15.01 5.23 -0.65
N GLU A 9 -15.28 4.82 0.59
CA GLU A 9 -14.67 5.37 1.80
C GLU A 9 -13.98 4.24 2.57
N ILE A 10 -12.83 4.57 3.18
CA ILE A 10 -12.02 3.63 3.93
C ILE A 10 -11.68 4.22 5.29
N ARG A 11 -11.74 3.38 6.34
CA ARG A 11 -11.35 3.81 7.68
C ARG A 11 -9.84 3.97 7.74
N ARG A 12 -9.37 5.02 8.43
CA ARG A 12 -7.94 5.27 8.64
C ARG A 12 -7.21 4.05 9.23
N SER A 13 -7.82 3.32 10.15
CA SER A 13 -7.24 2.09 10.72
C SER A 13 -7.01 1.00 9.66
N GLN A 14 -7.93 0.84 8.71
CA GLN A 14 -7.77 -0.11 7.61
C GLN A 14 -6.64 0.31 6.67
N MET A 15 -6.43 1.61 6.45
CA MET A 15 -5.29 2.11 5.68
C MET A 15 -3.94 1.83 6.35
N VAL A 16 -3.88 1.93 7.68
CA VAL A 16 -2.64 1.66 8.43
C VAL A 16 -2.34 0.17 8.53
N GLN A 17 -3.36 -0.66 8.77
CA GLN A 17 -3.17 -2.07 9.09
C GLN A 17 -3.23 -3.00 7.87
N ILE A 18 -3.99 -2.62 6.84
CA ILE A 18 -4.37 -3.50 5.74
C ILE A 18 -3.95 -2.84 4.42
N TYR A 19 -4.66 -1.81 3.98
CA TYR A 19 -4.56 -1.25 2.64
C TYR A 19 -3.54 -0.11 2.54
N GLY A 20 -2.34 -0.31 3.08
CA GLY A 20 -1.24 0.66 2.95
C GLY A 20 -0.78 0.84 1.50
N PRO A 21 0.17 1.75 1.24
CA PRO A 21 0.80 1.89 -0.08
C PRO A 21 1.30 0.56 -0.65
N GLY A 22 1.02 0.29 -1.92
CA GLY A 22 1.35 -0.97 -2.58
C GLY A 22 0.35 -2.12 -2.35
N SER A 23 -0.61 -1.98 -1.43
CA SER A 23 -1.64 -3.00 -1.21
C SER A 23 -2.75 -2.94 -2.27
N ILE A 24 -3.23 -4.10 -2.71
CA ILE A 24 -4.45 -4.19 -3.53
C ILE A 24 -5.69 -4.06 -2.65
N ILE A 25 -6.60 -3.16 -3.03
CA ILE A 25 -7.96 -3.05 -2.48
C ILE A 25 -9.00 -3.49 -3.52
N ASN A 26 -9.97 -4.25 -3.04
CA ASN A 26 -11.13 -4.68 -3.80
C ASN A 26 -12.33 -3.81 -3.43
N LEU A 27 -12.89 -3.10 -4.40
CA LEU A 27 -14.03 -2.21 -4.22
C LEU A 27 -15.19 -2.65 -5.11
N LYS A 28 -16.40 -2.25 -4.73
CA LYS A 28 -17.60 -2.41 -5.54
C LYS A 28 -18.24 -1.06 -5.78
N GLN A 29 -18.62 -0.80 -7.02
CA GLN A 29 -19.41 0.36 -7.40
C GLN A 29 -20.65 -0.14 -8.15
N GLY A 30 -21.77 -0.28 -7.43
CA GLY A 30 -22.90 -1.09 -7.90
C GLY A 30 -22.46 -2.54 -8.12
N ASP A 31 -22.76 -3.09 -9.29
CA ASP A 31 -22.41 -4.47 -9.67
C ASP A 31 -20.99 -4.63 -10.22
N ALA A 32 -20.28 -3.53 -10.47
CA ALA A 32 -18.93 -3.57 -10.99
C ALA A 32 -17.91 -3.86 -9.87
N SER A 33 -17.03 -4.84 -10.12
CA SER A 33 -15.88 -5.11 -9.26
C SER A 33 -14.68 -4.31 -9.73
N ILE A 34 -14.09 -3.53 -8.82
CA ILE A 34 -12.93 -2.69 -9.10
C ILE A 34 -11.76 -3.16 -8.24
N SER A 35 -10.59 -3.28 -8.86
CA SER A 35 -9.34 -3.59 -8.19
C SER A 35 -8.38 -2.43 -8.36
N ALA A 36 -7.88 -1.89 -7.26
CA ALA A 36 -6.92 -0.80 -7.26
C ALA A 36 -5.74 -1.11 -6.35
N LEU A 37 -4.55 -0.70 -6.75
CA LEU A 37 -3.36 -0.60 -5.90
C LEU A 37 -3.33 0.75 -5.23
N MET A 38 -3.20 0.77 -3.91
CA MET A 38 -3.06 2.02 -3.18
C MET A 38 -1.73 2.68 -3.51
N THR A 39 -1.78 3.96 -3.88
CA THR A 39 -0.59 4.69 -4.31
C THR A 39 0.35 5.04 -3.16
N ASP A 40 1.57 5.37 -3.52
CA ASP A 40 2.62 5.80 -2.61
C ASP A 40 2.36 7.18 -1.96
N LEU A 41 3.23 7.56 -1.03
CA LEU A 41 3.11 8.81 -0.28
C LEU A 41 3.30 10.05 -1.16
N SER A 42 4.04 9.96 -2.28
CA SER A 42 4.22 11.09 -3.20
C SER A 42 2.88 11.49 -3.82
N THR A 43 2.06 10.51 -4.17
CA THR A 43 0.71 10.74 -4.68
C THR A 43 -0.20 11.40 -3.64
N TRP A 44 -0.08 11.00 -2.38
CA TRP A 44 -0.86 11.60 -1.29
C TRP A 44 -0.47 13.07 -1.06
N ASP A 45 0.78 13.46 -1.30
CA ASP A 45 1.22 14.86 -1.23
C ASP A 45 0.59 15.69 -2.35
N LEU A 46 0.48 15.13 -3.56
CA LEU A 46 -0.13 15.80 -4.71
C LEU A 46 -1.64 16.03 -4.54
N THR A 47 -2.35 15.12 -3.86
CA THR A 47 -3.81 15.22 -3.67
C THR A 47 -4.24 15.87 -2.36
N SER A 48 -3.28 16.26 -1.50
CA SER A 48 -3.57 17.00 -0.28
C SER A 48 -3.65 18.50 -0.56
N ASP A 49 -4.88 19.02 -0.60
CA ASP A 49 -5.17 20.41 -0.98
C ASP A 49 -5.11 21.41 0.21
N THR A 50 -5.02 20.94 1.46
CA THR A 50 -5.02 21.82 2.65
C THR A 50 -3.79 21.61 3.52
N ALA A 51 -3.35 22.65 4.24
CA ALA A 51 -2.30 22.53 5.26
C ALA A 51 -2.64 21.43 6.29
N LYS A 52 -3.90 21.36 6.74
CA LYS A 52 -4.41 20.34 7.67
C LYS A 52 -4.25 18.89 7.17
N THR A 53 -4.30 18.66 5.85
CA THR A 53 -4.08 17.33 5.25
C THR A 53 -2.61 17.06 4.86
N ARG A 54 -1.82 18.12 4.67
CA ARG A 54 -0.35 18.05 4.44
C ARG A 54 0.46 17.83 5.71
N ASP A 55 0.03 18.41 6.83
CA ASP A 55 0.78 18.45 8.10
C ASP A 55 0.61 17.19 8.96
N GLN A 56 0.06 16.10 8.40
CA GLN A 56 -0.09 14.81 9.08
C GLN A 56 1.22 13.99 9.09
N ARG A 57 2.34 14.68 9.28
CA ARG A 57 3.69 14.13 9.33
C ARG A 57 4.17 14.12 10.78
N PHE A 58 4.72 13.00 11.21
CA PHE A 58 5.32 12.85 12.53
C PHE A 58 6.66 12.14 12.39
N LEU A 59 7.49 12.22 13.42
CA LEU A 59 8.77 11.53 13.48
C LEU A 59 8.85 10.79 14.80
N ASP A 60 9.22 9.52 14.75
CA ASP A 60 9.49 8.70 15.91
C ASP A 60 10.90 8.11 15.73
N ARG A 61 11.87 8.57 16.54
CA ARG A 61 13.28 8.21 16.32
C ARG A 61 13.56 6.74 16.52
N ARG A 62 12.87 6.11 17.45
CA ARG A 62 12.95 4.67 17.71
C ARG A 62 12.51 3.89 16.48
N LEU A 63 11.30 4.19 15.99
CA LEU A 63 10.78 3.55 14.80
C LEU A 63 11.67 3.83 13.57
N SER A 64 12.14 5.07 13.40
CA SER A 64 13.08 5.44 12.34
C SER A 64 14.37 4.64 12.42
N LYS A 65 15.10 4.65 13.54
CA LYS A 65 16.39 3.93 13.68
C LYS A 65 16.23 2.43 13.46
N SER A 66 15.13 1.85 13.95
CA SER A 66 14.85 0.42 13.76
C SER A 66 14.62 0.06 12.28
N ILE A 67 13.82 0.87 11.56
CA ILE A 67 13.59 0.68 10.12
C ILE A 67 14.85 0.98 9.30
N GLU A 68 15.58 2.05 9.64
CA GLU A 68 16.84 2.43 9.01
C GLU A 68 17.88 1.31 9.09
N ALA A 69 18.03 0.69 10.27
CA ALA A 69 18.91 -0.45 10.46
C ALA A 69 18.43 -1.70 9.70
N GLN A 70 17.12 -1.93 9.61
CA GLN A 70 16.58 -3.12 8.94
C GLN A 70 16.65 -3.05 7.41
N TYR A 71 16.43 -1.87 6.82
CA TYR A 71 16.29 -1.71 5.37
C TYR A 71 17.39 -0.85 4.72
N GLU A 72 18.35 -0.36 5.50
CA GLU A 72 19.42 0.53 5.04
C GLU A 72 18.88 1.78 4.32
N LYS A 73 17.73 2.29 4.79
CA LYS A 73 17.03 3.44 4.21
C LYS A 73 16.74 4.48 5.27
N LYS A 74 17.30 5.67 5.07
CA LYS A 74 17.02 6.85 5.90
C LYS A 74 15.53 7.18 5.89
N ILE A 75 14.95 7.41 7.06
CA ILE A 75 13.55 7.80 7.23
C ILE A 75 13.49 9.29 7.56
N ASP A 76 12.95 10.09 6.64
CA ASP A 76 12.79 11.52 6.87
C ASP A 76 11.61 11.83 7.81
N TRP A 77 10.49 11.12 7.64
CA TRP A 77 9.26 11.30 8.43
C TRP A 77 8.27 10.16 8.16
N PHE A 78 7.31 9.98 9.07
CA PHE A 78 6.15 9.10 8.93
C PHE A 78 4.90 9.89 8.61
N ARG A 79 4.00 9.31 7.80
CA ARG A 79 2.72 9.92 7.45
C ARG A 79 1.55 9.18 8.06
N LEU A 80 0.58 9.94 8.55
CA LEU A 80 -0.72 9.39 8.83
C LEU A 80 -1.63 9.49 7.59
N PRO A 81 -2.51 8.50 7.34
CA PRO A 81 -3.44 8.61 6.23
C PRO A 81 -4.35 9.84 6.39
N PRO A 82 -4.49 10.68 5.36
CA PRO A 82 -5.27 11.91 5.42
C PRO A 82 -6.72 11.60 5.83
N VAL A 83 -7.20 12.37 6.80
CA VAL A 83 -8.62 12.38 7.19
C VAL A 83 -9.19 13.72 6.77
N GLU A 84 -10.21 13.68 5.94
CA GLU A 84 -10.96 14.89 5.60
C GLU A 84 -11.70 15.37 6.86
N PRO A 85 -11.52 16.62 7.30
CA PRO A 85 -12.32 17.15 8.41
C PRO A 85 -13.79 17.20 7.99
N GLU A 86 -14.71 17.02 8.95
CA GLU A 86 -16.13 17.24 8.66
C GLU A 86 -16.33 18.67 8.13
N PRO A 87 -17.15 18.86 7.08
CA PRO A 87 -17.23 20.14 6.39
C PRO A 87 -17.89 21.20 7.28
N ASP A 88 -17.09 22.16 7.77
CA ASP A 88 -17.58 23.41 8.34
C ASP A 88 -18.08 24.32 7.21
N LYS A 89 -19.35 24.15 6.82
CA LYS A 89 -20.16 25.03 5.95
C LYS A 89 -19.66 25.32 4.50
N ILE A 90 -20.47 24.84 3.56
CA ILE A 90 -20.95 25.45 2.28
C ILE A 90 -19.97 25.72 1.12
N TRP A 91 -18.66 25.76 1.27
CA TRP A 91 -17.78 25.89 0.07
C TRP A 91 -17.17 24.56 -0.33
N GLN A 92 -17.36 24.18 -1.60
CA GLN A 92 -16.82 22.99 -2.26
C GLN A 92 -15.28 22.99 -2.27
N GLN A 93 -14.66 22.84 -1.10
CA GLN A 93 -13.23 22.57 -1.03
C GLN A 93 -12.99 21.21 -1.70
N LYS A 94 -11.98 21.16 -2.57
CA LYS A 94 -11.56 19.90 -3.19
C LYS A 94 -11.29 18.88 -2.10
N LYS A 95 -12.01 17.76 -2.16
CA LYS A 95 -11.90 16.70 -1.17
C LYS A 95 -10.55 16.01 -1.29
N SER A 96 -9.76 16.01 -0.21
CA SER A 96 -8.53 15.22 -0.18
C SER A 96 -8.89 13.73 -0.34
N SER A 97 -8.37 13.09 -1.37
CA SER A 97 -8.69 11.71 -1.71
C SER A 97 -7.44 10.85 -1.72
N LEU A 98 -7.56 9.64 -1.16
CA LEU A 98 -6.59 8.59 -1.36
C LEU A 98 -6.69 8.10 -2.80
N MET A 99 -5.57 8.06 -3.50
CA MET A 99 -5.52 7.62 -4.89
C MET A 99 -5.15 6.15 -4.96
N GLY A 100 -5.81 5.44 -5.88
CA GLY A 100 -5.48 4.08 -6.24
C GLY A 100 -5.32 3.95 -7.75
N ASN A 101 -4.31 3.20 -8.18
CA ASN A 101 -4.09 2.85 -9.57
C ASN A 101 -4.84 1.55 -9.89
N ILE A 102 -5.60 1.52 -10.98
CA ILE A 102 -6.27 0.28 -11.41
C ILE A 102 -5.21 -0.77 -11.74
N PHE A 103 -5.27 -1.90 -11.03
CA PHE A 103 -4.39 -3.04 -11.23
C PHE A 103 -5.08 -4.32 -10.75
N PRO A 104 -4.99 -5.42 -11.51
CA PRO A 104 -4.39 -5.53 -12.84
C PRO A 104 -5.15 -4.74 -13.91
N LYS A 105 -4.46 -4.36 -14.98
CA LYS A 105 -5.03 -3.78 -16.21
C LYS A 105 -5.59 -4.85 -17.14
N THR A 106 -5.33 -6.12 -16.86
CA THR A 106 -5.99 -7.26 -17.49
C THR A 106 -7.34 -7.53 -16.85
N PHE A 107 -8.38 -7.66 -17.68
CA PHE A 107 -9.75 -7.95 -17.29
C PHE A 107 -10.27 -9.20 -17.98
N ILE A 108 -11.40 -9.69 -17.48
CA ILE A 108 -12.15 -10.83 -18.00
C ILE A 108 -13.61 -10.42 -18.19
N CYS A 109 -14.16 -10.66 -19.37
CA CYS A 109 -15.60 -10.52 -19.58
C CYS A 109 -16.36 -11.61 -18.79
N PRO A 110 -17.33 -11.26 -17.91
CA PRO A 110 -18.04 -12.27 -17.14
C PRO A 110 -19.03 -13.08 -17.98
N ASP A 111 -19.51 -12.53 -19.11
CA ASP A 111 -20.44 -13.20 -20.02
C ASP A 111 -19.93 -14.58 -20.43
N GLN A 112 -20.79 -15.59 -20.29
CA GLN A 112 -20.44 -17.00 -20.45
C GLN A 112 -19.98 -17.38 -21.87
N TYR A 113 -20.46 -16.65 -22.89
CA TYR A 113 -20.13 -16.93 -24.28
C TYR A 113 -18.83 -16.22 -24.66
N HIS A 114 -18.66 -14.97 -24.22
CA HIS A 114 -17.50 -14.15 -24.55
C HIS A 114 -16.25 -14.55 -23.74
N ARG A 115 -16.27 -14.49 -22.41
CA ARG A 115 -15.16 -14.90 -21.50
C ARG A 115 -13.74 -14.45 -21.90
N ARG A 116 -13.61 -13.41 -22.72
CA ARG A 116 -12.33 -12.92 -23.25
C ARG A 116 -11.48 -12.37 -22.12
N VAL A 117 -10.19 -12.68 -22.16
CA VAL A 117 -9.15 -12.09 -21.32
C VAL A 117 -8.41 -11.07 -22.16
N GLY A 118 -8.19 -9.88 -21.64
CA GLY A 118 -7.43 -8.85 -22.34
C GLY A 118 -7.24 -7.61 -21.49
N THR A 119 -6.37 -6.72 -21.96
CA THR A 119 -6.20 -5.40 -21.34
C THR A 119 -7.37 -4.48 -21.67
N ILE A 120 -7.35 -3.27 -21.07
CA ILE A 120 -8.37 -2.25 -21.34
C ILE A 120 -8.50 -1.95 -22.84
N ASP A 121 -7.36 -1.82 -23.52
CA ASP A 121 -7.31 -1.47 -24.94
C ASP A 121 -7.75 -2.63 -25.85
N GLU A 122 -7.64 -3.87 -25.37
CA GLU A 122 -7.96 -5.08 -26.15
C GLU A 122 -9.42 -5.51 -26.07
N LEU A 123 -10.17 -5.09 -25.05
CA LEU A 123 -11.52 -5.61 -24.76
C LEU A 123 -12.66 -4.75 -25.29
N TRP A 124 -12.38 -3.74 -26.14
CA TRP A 124 -13.35 -2.77 -26.64
C TRP A 124 -14.18 -2.19 -25.50
N ILE A 125 -13.51 -1.41 -24.67
CA ILE A 125 -14.08 -0.85 -23.46
C ILE A 125 -14.62 0.54 -23.76
N ASP A 126 -15.76 0.86 -23.15
CA ASP A 126 -16.27 2.23 -23.09
C ASP A 126 -16.26 2.74 -21.65
N ARG A 127 -15.68 3.92 -21.45
CA ARG A 127 -15.96 4.75 -20.28
C ARG A 127 -17.10 5.67 -20.68
N LYS A 128 -18.33 5.24 -20.43
CA LYS A 128 -19.53 6.07 -20.63
C LYS A 128 -19.40 7.44 -19.96
N ASP A 129 -18.62 7.54 -18.89
CA ASP A 129 -18.17 8.78 -18.27
C ASP A 129 -16.69 8.66 -17.85
N ARG A 130 -15.89 9.70 -18.10
CA ARG A 130 -14.50 9.76 -17.60
C ARG A 130 -14.45 9.75 -16.07
N GLN A 131 -15.54 10.12 -15.40
CA GLN A 131 -15.72 10.09 -13.94
C GLN A 131 -16.16 8.71 -13.40
N ASP A 132 -16.38 7.72 -14.27
CA ASP A 132 -16.79 6.37 -13.88
C ASP A 132 -15.59 5.40 -13.86
N ALA A 133 -15.40 4.70 -12.74
CA ALA A 133 -14.33 3.71 -12.57
C ALA A 133 -14.72 2.32 -13.08
N ARG A 134 -15.97 2.14 -13.52
CA ARG A 134 -16.50 0.88 -14.01
C ARG A 134 -16.13 0.69 -15.48
N TYR A 135 -15.59 -0.48 -15.79
CA TYR A 135 -15.29 -0.87 -17.16
C TYR A 135 -16.36 -1.82 -17.68
N VAL A 136 -16.92 -1.52 -18.86
CA VAL A 136 -17.94 -2.36 -19.50
C VAL A 136 -17.41 -3.00 -20.77
N CYS A 137 -17.88 -4.20 -21.06
CA CYS A 137 -17.63 -4.84 -22.34
C CYS A 137 -18.62 -4.30 -23.37
N LEU A 138 -18.17 -3.54 -24.38
CA LEU A 138 -19.05 -2.98 -25.40
C LEU A 138 -19.80 -4.07 -26.18
N LYS A 139 -19.11 -5.16 -26.51
CA LYS A 139 -19.65 -6.24 -27.32
C LYS A 139 -20.78 -7.00 -26.63
N CYS A 140 -20.69 -7.22 -25.32
CA CYS A 140 -21.72 -7.91 -24.54
C CYS A 140 -22.81 -6.97 -24.01
N THR A 141 -22.51 -5.68 -23.84
CA THR A 141 -23.49 -4.69 -23.39
C THR A 141 -24.51 -4.37 -24.49
N GLY A 142 -24.05 -4.15 -25.74
CA GLY A 142 -24.96 -3.84 -26.85
C GLY A 142 -25.98 -2.74 -26.53
N HIS A 143 -27.28 -3.06 -26.66
CA HIS A 143 -28.41 -2.21 -26.26
C HIS A 143 -29.06 -2.60 -24.91
N GLY A 144 -28.49 -3.58 -24.20
CA GLY A 144 -29.04 -4.11 -22.95
C GLY A 144 -28.36 -3.54 -21.70
N GLU A 145 -28.52 -4.27 -20.60
CA GLU A 145 -27.88 -3.96 -19.32
C GLU A 145 -26.33 -4.01 -19.43
N PRO A 146 -25.61 -3.13 -18.71
CA PRO A 146 -24.16 -3.05 -18.78
C PRO A 146 -23.49 -4.33 -18.24
N VAL A 147 -22.65 -4.94 -19.07
CA VAL A 147 -21.83 -6.09 -18.67
C VAL A 147 -20.48 -5.59 -18.16
N PHE A 148 -20.36 -5.46 -16.84
CA PHE A 148 -19.15 -4.99 -16.18
C PHE A 148 -18.02 -6.02 -16.24
N LEU A 149 -16.84 -5.60 -16.66
CA LEU A 149 -15.65 -6.42 -16.69
C LEU A 149 -15.14 -6.71 -15.27
N VAL A 150 -14.55 -7.89 -15.09
CA VAL A 150 -13.99 -8.32 -13.81
C VAL A 150 -12.47 -8.28 -13.91
N PRO A 151 -11.75 -7.67 -12.95
CA PRO A 151 -10.29 -7.69 -12.92
C PRO A 151 -9.75 -9.12 -12.94
N SER A 152 -8.59 -9.32 -13.58
CA SER A 152 -7.91 -10.60 -13.60
C SER A 152 -7.75 -11.19 -12.19
N ARG A 153 -7.87 -12.51 -12.10
CA ARG A 153 -7.72 -13.26 -10.84
C ARG A 153 -6.27 -13.48 -10.46
N PHE A 154 -5.37 -13.43 -11.44
CA PHE A 154 -3.97 -13.76 -11.29
C PHE A 154 -3.13 -12.53 -11.58
N ILE A 155 -2.10 -12.37 -10.76
CA ILE A 155 -1.04 -11.38 -10.92
C ILE A 155 0.30 -12.09 -10.71
N VAL A 156 1.38 -11.38 -10.94
CA VAL A 156 2.74 -11.85 -10.71
C VAL A 156 3.44 -10.90 -9.74
N ALA A 157 4.20 -11.44 -8.80
CA ALA A 157 4.94 -10.66 -7.82
C ALA A 157 6.33 -11.25 -7.58
N CYS A 158 7.35 -10.41 -7.37
CA CYS A 158 8.69 -10.87 -7.03
C CYS A 158 9.03 -10.64 -5.54
N PRO A 159 10.03 -11.34 -4.98
CA PRO A 159 10.50 -11.11 -3.61
C PRO A 159 10.97 -9.68 -3.30
N ALA A 160 11.30 -8.87 -4.31
CA ALA A 160 11.65 -7.46 -4.12
C ALA A 160 10.41 -6.53 -4.03
N GLY A 161 9.20 -7.08 -4.19
CA GLY A 161 7.94 -6.34 -4.03
C GLY A 161 7.31 -5.83 -5.34
N HIS A 162 7.99 -5.98 -6.48
CA HIS A 162 7.43 -5.60 -7.79
C HIS A 162 6.20 -6.43 -8.16
N LEU A 163 5.27 -5.81 -8.88
CA LEU A 163 4.02 -6.41 -9.32
C LEU A 163 3.85 -6.28 -10.83
N GLN A 164 3.36 -7.35 -11.46
CA GLN A 164 3.21 -7.45 -12.90
C GLN A 164 1.90 -8.16 -13.27
N GLU A 165 1.44 -7.94 -14.49
CA GLU A 165 0.30 -8.67 -15.06
C GLU A 165 0.61 -10.17 -15.17
N PHE A 166 -0.41 -11.03 -15.02
CA PHE A 166 -0.21 -12.44 -15.28
C PHE A 166 -0.07 -12.70 -16.79
N PRO A 167 0.99 -13.41 -17.25
CA PRO A 167 1.33 -13.54 -18.65
C PRO A 167 0.51 -14.63 -19.34
N TYR A 168 -0.80 -14.42 -19.50
CA TYR A 168 -1.72 -15.43 -20.05
C TYR A 168 -1.25 -16.02 -21.40
N ARG A 169 -0.75 -15.18 -22.32
CA ARG A 169 -0.30 -15.62 -23.64
C ARG A 169 0.92 -16.54 -23.55
N MET A 170 1.91 -16.15 -22.74
CA MET A 170 3.09 -16.97 -22.47
C MET A 170 2.69 -18.30 -21.81
N TRP A 171 1.78 -18.27 -20.82
CA TRP A 171 1.28 -19.50 -20.21
C TRP A 171 0.63 -20.44 -21.24
N LEU A 172 -0.12 -19.87 -22.19
CA LEU A 172 -0.73 -20.63 -23.27
C LEU A 172 0.31 -21.19 -24.24
N ASP A 173 1.38 -20.45 -24.56
CA ASP A 173 2.47 -20.93 -25.39
C ASP A 173 3.24 -22.07 -24.73
N GLU A 174 3.61 -21.91 -23.47
CA GLU A 174 4.44 -22.83 -22.69
C GLU A 174 3.71 -24.13 -22.31
N LYS A 175 2.43 -24.03 -21.90
CA LYS A 175 1.68 -25.18 -21.37
C LYS A 175 0.56 -25.66 -22.29
N GLY A 176 0.25 -24.90 -23.33
CA GLY A 176 -0.86 -25.21 -24.21
C GLY A 176 -0.55 -26.25 -25.26
N ILE A 177 -1.56 -27.06 -25.55
CA ILE A 177 -1.52 -28.07 -26.61
C ILE A 177 -2.37 -27.63 -27.80
N LEU A 178 -1.91 -27.93 -29.01
CA LEU A 178 -2.68 -27.71 -30.23
C LEU A 178 -3.70 -28.83 -30.44
N PRO A 179 -4.96 -28.52 -30.80
CA PRO A 179 -5.93 -29.54 -31.14
C PRO A 179 -5.53 -30.20 -32.47
N LYS A 180 -5.81 -31.50 -32.63
CA LYS A 180 -5.42 -32.29 -33.82
C LYS A 180 -5.79 -31.61 -35.14
N ARG A 181 -7.00 -31.04 -35.21
CA ARG A 181 -7.52 -30.31 -36.38
C ARG A 181 -6.68 -29.11 -36.82
N ASN A 182 -5.94 -28.48 -35.90
CA ASN A 182 -5.14 -27.29 -36.17
C ASN A 182 -3.64 -27.59 -36.22
N LYS A 183 -3.25 -28.84 -35.92
CA LYS A 183 -1.85 -29.23 -35.78
C LYS A 183 -1.08 -29.01 -37.08
N GLU A 184 -1.62 -29.46 -38.20
CA GLU A 184 -0.98 -29.27 -39.52
C GLU A 184 -0.78 -27.79 -39.88
N LYS A 185 -1.73 -26.91 -39.53
CA LYS A 185 -1.63 -25.47 -39.83
C LYS A 185 -0.63 -24.75 -38.92
N TRP A 186 -0.55 -25.12 -37.63
CA TRP A 186 0.09 -24.32 -36.57
C TRP A 186 1.29 -24.97 -35.89
N GLU A 187 1.60 -26.24 -36.17
CA GLU A 187 2.79 -26.89 -35.62
C GLU A 187 4.06 -26.17 -36.07
N GLY A 188 4.95 -25.86 -35.12
CA GLY A 188 6.16 -25.08 -35.36
C GLY A 188 5.94 -23.58 -35.64
N LYS A 189 4.70 -23.08 -35.65
CA LYS A 189 4.40 -21.65 -35.87
C LYS A 189 4.05 -20.92 -34.57
N THR A 190 4.46 -19.66 -34.49
CA THR A 190 4.10 -18.76 -33.38
C THR A 190 2.75 -18.11 -33.61
N CYS A 191 1.87 -18.13 -32.60
CA CYS A 191 0.60 -17.41 -32.62
C CYS A 191 0.67 -16.21 -31.66
N LYS A 192 0.10 -15.07 -32.03
CA LYS A 192 0.07 -13.87 -31.16
C LYS A 192 -1.01 -13.93 -30.08
N HIS A 193 -1.91 -14.91 -30.13
CA HIS A 193 -3.01 -15.09 -29.18
C HIS A 193 -3.81 -13.80 -28.91
N LYS A 194 -4.19 -13.10 -29.99
CA LYS A 194 -4.93 -11.84 -29.90
C LYS A 194 -6.29 -12.02 -29.20
N CYS A 195 -6.95 -13.15 -29.42
CA CYS A 195 -8.18 -13.53 -28.74
C CYS A 195 -7.94 -14.79 -27.89
N ILE A 196 -7.99 -14.61 -26.56
CA ILE A 196 -7.92 -15.69 -25.57
C ILE A 196 -9.13 -15.61 -24.64
N THR A 197 -9.65 -16.77 -24.25
CA THR A 197 -10.79 -16.87 -23.34
C THR A 197 -10.46 -17.73 -22.13
N LEU A 198 -11.02 -17.37 -20.98
CA LEU A 198 -10.83 -18.10 -19.73
C LEU A 198 -12.17 -18.63 -19.21
N LYS A 199 -12.39 -19.93 -19.38
CA LYS A 199 -13.67 -20.61 -19.15
C LYS A 199 -13.55 -21.70 -18.09
N GLN A 200 -14.50 -21.74 -17.16
CA GLN A 200 -14.63 -22.86 -16.22
C GLN A 200 -15.36 -24.00 -16.94
N LYS A 201 -14.67 -25.11 -17.22
CA LYS A 201 -15.26 -26.29 -17.91
C LYS A 201 -15.64 -27.40 -16.93
N ARG A 202 -14.84 -27.66 -15.88
CA ARG A 202 -15.08 -28.80 -14.95
C ARG A 202 -14.72 -28.47 -13.50
N GLY A 203 -15.66 -28.59 -12.57
CA GLY A 203 -15.43 -28.29 -11.16
C GLY A 203 -15.13 -26.81 -10.91
N LEU A 204 -14.64 -26.45 -9.71
CA LEU A 204 -14.39 -25.06 -9.30
C LEU A 204 -12.90 -24.70 -9.15
N GLY A 205 -12.01 -25.69 -9.27
CA GLY A 205 -10.56 -25.50 -9.13
C GLY A 205 -9.86 -25.10 -10.44
N LEU A 206 -8.55 -24.87 -10.35
CA LEU A 206 -7.69 -24.44 -11.46
C LEU A 206 -7.58 -25.47 -12.59
N ARG A 207 -7.60 -26.77 -12.26
CA ARG A 207 -7.70 -27.87 -13.26
C ARG A 207 -8.92 -27.75 -14.17
N GLY A 208 -9.98 -27.13 -13.64
CA GLY A 208 -11.23 -26.89 -14.33
C GLY A 208 -11.28 -25.60 -15.14
N LEU A 209 -10.31 -24.71 -14.92
CA LEU A 209 -10.25 -23.39 -15.50
C LEU A 209 -9.35 -23.45 -16.72
N TYR A 210 -9.93 -23.29 -17.91
CA TYR A 210 -9.23 -23.44 -19.17
C TYR A 210 -8.99 -22.10 -19.83
N LEU A 211 -7.75 -21.90 -20.26
CA LEU A 211 -7.33 -20.82 -21.14
C LEU A 211 -7.23 -21.36 -22.57
N GLU A 212 -7.87 -20.69 -23.51
CA GLU A 212 -7.96 -21.15 -24.90
C GLU A 212 -7.83 -19.97 -25.86
N CYS A 213 -6.99 -20.12 -26.90
CA CYS A 213 -6.97 -19.20 -28.03
C CYS A 213 -8.15 -19.54 -28.94
N THR A 214 -9.07 -18.60 -29.13
CA THR A 214 -10.29 -18.78 -29.90
C THR A 214 -10.32 -17.82 -31.08
N GLU A 215 -11.15 -18.11 -32.07
CA GLU A 215 -11.50 -17.12 -33.07
C GLU A 215 -12.21 -15.95 -32.38
N ASP A 216 -12.09 -14.77 -32.96
CA ASP A 216 -12.80 -13.60 -32.49
C ASP A 216 -14.13 -13.48 -33.23
N ILE A 217 -15.23 -13.66 -32.51
CA ILE A 217 -16.59 -13.60 -33.07
C ILE A 217 -16.87 -12.21 -33.67
N TYR A 218 -16.13 -11.19 -33.23
CA TYR A 218 -16.34 -9.81 -33.65
C TYR A 218 -15.24 -9.27 -34.58
N ASP A 219 -14.18 -10.04 -34.81
CA ASP A 219 -13.05 -9.68 -35.68
C ASP A 219 -12.56 -10.93 -36.44
N PRO A 220 -13.17 -11.25 -37.60
CA PRO A 220 -12.86 -12.46 -38.34
C PRO A 220 -11.43 -12.53 -38.88
N ASP A 221 -10.70 -11.40 -38.90
CA ASP A 221 -9.30 -11.34 -39.32
C ASP A 221 -8.35 -11.86 -38.21
N VAL A 222 -8.85 -12.05 -36.99
CA VAL A 222 -8.09 -12.65 -35.89
C VAL A 222 -8.03 -14.16 -36.06
N GLU A 223 -6.93 -14.63 -36.63
CA GLU A 223 -6.67 -16.07 -36.70
C GLU A 223 -6.47 -16.69 -35.31
N SER A 224 -7.08 -17.87 -35.12
CA SER A 224 -6.90 -18.70 -33.93
C SER A 224 -6.05 -19.92 -34.20
N CYS A 225 -5.10 -20.20 -33.31
CA CYS A 225 -4.39 -21.47 -33.30
C CYS A 225 -5.18 -22.59 -32.60
N GLY A 226 -6.22 -22.26 -31.82
CA GLY A 226 -7.00 -23.22 -31.04
C GLY A 226 -6.26 -23.83 -29.85
N ARG A 227 -5.05 -23.34 -29.53
CA ARG A 227 -4.25 -23.85 -28.41
C ARG A 227 -5.01 -23.67 -27.10
N PHE A 228 -4.93 -24.66 -26.22
CA PHE A 228 -5.60 -24.61 -24.92
C PHE A 228 -4.77 -25.26 -23.82
N THR A 229 -4.94 -24.77 -22.59
CA THR A 229 -4.38 -25.34 -21.37
C THR A 229 -5.32 -25.12 -20.19
N ASN A 230 -5.09 -25.82 -19.08
CA ASN A 230 -5.71 -25.47 -17.81
C ASN A 230 -4.79 -24.52 -17.00
N MET A 231 -5.33 -23.93 -15.94
CA MET A 231 -4.57 -23.05 -15.05
C MET A 231 -3.95 -23.82 -13.86
N ASP A 232 -3.90 -25.16 -13.90
CA ASP A 232 -3.29 -25.94 -12.83
C ASP A 232 -1.77 -25.72 -12.81
N GLY A 233 -1.20 -25.67 -11.61
CA GLY A 233 0.24 -25.47 -11.45
C GLY A 233 0.74 -24.03 -11.70
N ILE A 234 -0.12 -23.04 -11.94
CA ILE A 234 0.34 -21.64 -12.06
C ILE A 234 1.07 -21.15 -10.81
N PHE A 235 0.71 -21.67 -9.63
CA PHE A 235 1.33 -21.33 -8.34
C PHE A 235 2.49 -22.25 -7.94
N SER A 236 2.85 -23.21 -8.79
CA SER A 236 4.00 -24.08 -8.54
C SER A 236 5.31 -23.29 -8.64
N GLU A 237 6.36 -23.78 -7.98
CA GLU A 237 7.68 -23.17 -8.11
C GLU A 237 8.18 -23.22 -9.55
N ASN A 238 8.78 -22.12 -10.01
CA ASN A 238 9.31 -21.97 -11.37
C ASN A 238 8.29 -22.29 -12.47
N SER A 239 6.99 -22.12 -12.19
CA SER A 239 5.91 -22.32 -13.17
C SER A 239 5.98 -21.32 -14.33
N LEU A 240 6.54 -20.14 -14.06
CA LEU A 240 6.66 -19.02 -14.98
C LEU A 240 8.13 -18.83 -15.39
N PRO A 241 8.52 -19.12 -16.64
CA PRO A 241 9.87 -18.88 -17.14
C PRO A 241 10.07 -17.40 -17.52
N LEU A 242 9.82 -16.48 -16.58
CA LEU A 242 10.03 -15.04 -16.80
C LEU A 242 10.82 -14.39 -15.66
N GLY A 243 11.54 -13.32 -15.99
CA GLY A 243 12.21 -12.45 -15.03
C GLY A 243 11.29 -11.31 -14.59
N CYS A 244 11.54 -10.75 -13.41
CA CYS A 244 10.84 -9.56 -12.98
C CYS A 244 11.17 -8.37 -13.89
N GLU A 245 10.16 -7.62 -14.32
CA GLU A 245 10.35 -6.39 -15.13
C GLU A 245 10.58 -5.16 -14.24
N GLY A 246 10.70 -5.30 -12.92
CA GLY A 246 10.99 -4.19 -12.01
C GLY A 246 9.85 -3.16 -11.84
N GLU A 247 8.64 -3.48 -12.31
CA GLU A 247 7.51 -2.54 -12.26
C GLU A 247 6.94 -2.36 -10.84
N SER A 248 6.71 -1.10 -10.48
CA SER A 248 6.09 -0.69 -9.21
C SER A 248 4.75 0.02 -9.46
N PRO A 249 3.68 -0.67 -9.91
CA PRO A 249 2.45 -0.05 -10.43
C PRO A 249 1.66 0.82 -9.43
N TRP A 250 2.04 0.84 -8.15
CA TRP A 250 1.51 1.76 -7.14
C TRP A 250 2.15 3.17 -7.20
N ILE A 251 3.21 3.36 -7.97
CA ILE A 251 3.80 4.68 -8.25
C ILE A 251 3.07 5.28 -9.47
N MET A 252 2.69 6.56 -9.43
CA MET A 252 1.94 7.20 -10.52
C MET A 252 2.65 7.11 -11.87
N ASP A 253 3.96 7.38 -11.89
CA ASP A 253 4.81 7.33 -13.08
C ASP A 253 5.72 6.10 -13.08
N TYR A 254 5.19 4.95 -12.64
CA TYR A 254 6.00 3.73 -12.45
C TYR A 254 6.79 3.26 -13.68
N LYS A 255 6.35 3.66 -14.89
CA LYS A 255 7.07 3.35 -16.14
C LYS A 255 8.42 4.06 -16.23
N ASP A 256 8.57 5.19 -15.54
CA ASP A 256 9.81 5.94 -15.43
C ASP A 256 10.65 5.48 -14.23
N HIS A 257 10.09 4.57 -13.41
CA HIS A 257 10.67 4.04 -12.17
C HIS A 257 10.71 2.51 -12.21
N VAL A 258 11.37 1.97 -13.24
CA VAL A 258 11.60 0.54 -13.39
C VAL A 258 12.94 0.17 -12.77
N ASP A 259 12.91 -0.71 -11.78
CA ASP A 259 14.12 -1.21 -11.12
C ASP A 259 14.80 -2.30 -11.97
N ASP A 260 16.14 -2.36 -11.93
CA ASP A 260 16.90 -3.49 -12.48
C ASP A 260 16.79 -4.70 -11.52
N CYS A 261 15.75 -5.53 -11.73
CA CYS A 261 15.40 -6.63 -10.84
C CYS A 261 15.72 -8.00 -11.45
N THR A 262 16.61 -8.75 -10.81
CA THR A 262 17.00 -10.10 -11.23
C THR A 262 16.25 -11.22 -10.52
N LYS A 263 15.22 -10.89 -9.73
CA LYS A 263 14.47 -11.86 -8.94
C LYS A 263 13.45 -12.61 -9.80
N PHE A 264 13.24 -13.89 -9.50
CA PHE A 264 12.22 -14.69 -10.13
C PHE A 264 10.85 -14.41 -9.50
N PRO A 265 9.87 -13.96 -10.27
CA PRO A 265 8.56 -13.69 -9.74
C PRO A 265 7.70 -14.97 -9.72
N LYS A 266 6.64 -14.95 -8.90
CA LYS A 266 5.69 -16.05 -8.74
C LYS A 266 4.28 -15.56 -9.05
N ALA A 267 3.46 -16.41 -9.64
CA ALA A 267 2.04 -16.13 -9.77
C ALA A 267 1.37 -16.10 -8.38
N LEU A 268 0.43 -15.20 -8.19
CA LEU A 268 -0.39 -15.13 -6.98
C LEU A 268 -1.85 -14.92 -7.35
N GLN A 269 -2.75 -15.36 -6.46
CA GLN A 269 -4.12 -14.88 -6.51
C GLN A 269 -4.13 -13.42 -6.10
N ARG A 270 -4.81 -12.57 -6.87
CA ARG A 270 -4.95 -11.13 -6.59
C ARG A 270 -5.53 -10.83 -5.21
N ASN A 271 -6.37 -11.73 -4.69
CA ASN A 271 -6.98 -11.60 -3.36
C ASN A 271 -6.18 -12.32 -2.25
N SER A 272 -5.00 -12.83 -2.54
CA SER A 272 -4.12 -13.47 -1.55
C SER A 272 -3.71 -12.46 -0.48
N VAL A 273 -3.64 -12.92 0.78
CA VAL A 273 -3.19 -12.11 1.92
C VAL A 273 -1.82 -11.48 1.67
N SER A 274 -0.92 -12.21 1.00
CA SER A 274 0.42 -11.77 0.64
C SER A 274 0.47 -10.55 -0.29
N VAL A 275 -0.65 -10.15 -0.89
CA VAL A 275 -0.72 -9.06 -1.87
C VAL A 275 -1.28 -7.78 -1.26
N TRP A 276 -2.09 -7.89 -0.21
CA TRP A 276 -2.72 -6.74 0.42
C TRP A 276 -2.28 -6.52 1.86
N GLN A 277 -1.63 -7.48 2.52
CA GLN A 277 -1.20 -7.31 3.91
C GLN A 277 0.05 -6.43 3.99
N ALA A 278 -0.02 -5.39 4.81
CA ALA A 278 1.11 -4.53 5.11
C ALA A 278 2.16 -5.26 5.98
N LYS A 279 3.43 -4.92 5.80
CA LYS A 279 4.48 -5.28 6.76
C LYS A 279 4.44 -4.31 7.93
N THR A 280 3.86 -4.74 9.04
CA THR A 280 3.69 -3.89 10.23
C THR A 280 4.98 -3.84 11.05
N VAL A 281 5.43 -2.62 11.35
CA VAL A 281 6.42 -2.32 12.39
C VAL A 281 5.74 -1.37 13.36
N SER A 282 5.83 -1.66 14.66
CA SER A 282 5.18 -0.88 15.72
C SER A 282 6.15 -0.63 16.86
N ALA A 283 6.09 0.58 17.41
CA ALA A 283 6.73 0.94 18.67
C ALA A 283 5.65 1.31 19.68
N LEU A 284 5.88 1.01 20.96
CA LEU A 284 5.03 1.51 22.02
C LEU A 284 5.32 3.00 22.26
N THR A 285 4.25 3.80 22.32
CA THR A 285 4.33 5.18 22.81
C THR A 285 4.46 5.14 24.32
N ILE A 286 5.69 5.16 24.82
CA ILE A 286 6.00 5.14 26.25
C ILE A 286 7.07 6.20 26.54
N PRO A 287 7.03 6.82 27.73
CA PRO A 287 8.08 7.71 28.22
C PRO A 287 9.48 7.09 28.14
N PRO A 288 10.52 7.87 27.81
CA PRO A 288 10.49 9.31 27.49
C PRO A 288 9.99 9.61 26.06
N TRP A 289 9.73 8.61 25.22
CA TRP A 289 9.32 8.75 23.82
C TRP A 289 7.81 8.91 23.63
N ASP A 290 7.20 9.86 24.34
CA ASP A 290 5.76 10.16 24.23
C ASP A 290 5.44 11.12 23.05
N ASN A 291 6.48 11.63 22.37
CA ASN A 291 6.43 12.58 21.26
C ASN A 291 5.65 13.87 21.59
N LYS A 292 5.42 14.22 22.88
CA LYS A 292 4.62 15.40 23.27
C LYS A 292 5.23 16.71 22.78
N ILE A 293 6.52 16.91 22.99
CA ILE A 293 7.24 18.13 22.57
C ILE A 293 7.27 18.22 21.03
N LYS A 294 7.56 17.11 20.35
CA LYS A 294 7.59 17.03 18.88
C LYS A 294 6.23 17.36 18.26
N ASN A 295 5.15 16.83 18.83
CA ASN A 295 3.78 17.12 18.40
C ASN A 295 3.36 18.55 18.71
N LEU A 296 3.77 19.10 19.86
CA LEU A 296 3.53 20.49 20.26
C LEU A 296 4.16 21.47 19.27
N LEU A 297 5.42 21.23 18.88
CA LEU A 297 6.19 22.11 18.01
C LEU A 297 5.86 21.95 16.52
N SER A 298 5.07 20.94 16.14
CA SER A 298 4.92 20.46 14.76
C SER A 298 6.23 19.93 14.15
N SER A 299 6.10 19.05 13.15
CA SER A 299 7.26 18.49 12.43
C SER A 299 8.15 19.57 11.79
N LYS A 300 7.58 20.72 11.41
CA LYS A 300 8.32 21.83 10.80
C LYS A 300 9.25 22.52 11.82
N ARG A 301 8.71 23.05 12.93
CA ARG A 301 9.56 23.78 13.90
C ARG A 301 10.55 22.83 14.58
N TRP A 302 10.14 21.59 14.87
CA TRP A 302 11.06 20.57 15.38
C TRP A 302 12.23 20.33 14.42
N GLY A 303 11.95 20.21 13.12
CA GLY A 303 12.97 20.09 12.08
C GLY A 303 13.89 21.31 12.02
N ASP A 304 13.35 22.52 12.13
CA ASP A 304 14.16 23.74 12.11
C ASP A 304 15.06 23.83 13.36
N ILE A 305 14.53 23.53 14.56
CA ILE A 305 15.31 23.49 15.82
C ILE A 305 16.45 22.46 15.72
N THR A 306 16.14 21.22 15.33
CA THR A 306 17.13 20.11 15.29
C THR A 306 18.20 20.26 14.21
N ARG A 307 18.01 21.12 13.20
CA ARG A 307 19.07 21.44 12.21
C ARG A 307 20.21 22.28 12.77
N ARG A 308 20.04 22.88 13.95
CA ARG A 308 21.04 23.74 14.57
C ARG A 308 22.08 22.92 15.33
N SER A 309 23.33 23.32 15.22
CA SER A 309 24.50 22.59 15.68
C SER A 309 24.54 22.39 17.19
N ASP A 310 24.19 23.42 17.95
CA ASP A 310 24.45 23.52 19.38
C ASP A 310 23.25 24.03 20.17
N ALA A 311 23.26 23.79 21.49
CA ALA A 311 22.17 24.11 22.40
C ALA A 311 21.90 25.62 22.49
N GLU A 312 22.95 26.46 22.42
CA GLU A 312 22.81 27.91 22.44
C GLU A 312 22.06 28.41 21.19
N SER A 313 22.44 27.93 20.01
CA SER A 313 21.75 28.24 18.75
C SER A 313 20.30 27.77 18.75
N ARG A 314 20.02 26.62 19.37
CA ARG A 314 18.65 26.10 19.54
C ARG A 314 17.83 26.98 20.48
N ALA A 315 18.38 27.32 21.65
CA ALA A 315 17.75 28.21 22.62
C ALA A 315 17.41 29.58 21.99
N ASN A 316 18.39 30.25 21.37
CA ASN A 316 18.20 31.54 20.69
C ASN A 316 17.07 31.50 19.65
N TYR A 317 16.92 30.38 18.94
CA TYR A 317 15.84 30.24 17.98
C TYR A 317 14.49 29.98 18.64
N VAL A 318 14.45 29.17 19.69
CA VAL A 318 13.23 28.93 20.47
C VAL A 318 12.73 30.26 21.05
N GLU A 319 13.61 31.10 21.59
CA GLU A 319 13.29 32.46 22.04
C GLU A 319 12.65 33.29 20.93
N LEU A 320 13.24 33.28 19.73
CA LEU A 320 12.73 34.03 18.58
C LEU A 320 11.32 33.60 18.16
N ILE A 321 11.01 32.30 18.25
CA ILE A 321 9.71 31.75 17.81
C ILE A 321 8.72 31.53 18.96
N TYR A 322 9.08 31.83 20.20
CA TYR A 322 8.27 31.51 21.37
C TYR A 322 6.92 32.22 21.36
N GLU A 323 6.91 33.50 20.96
CA GLU A 323 5.67 34.27 20.81
C GLU A 323 4.74 33.66 19.74
N ASP A 324 5.29 33.19 18.61
CA ASP A 324 4.52 32.49 17.59
C ASP A 324 3.92 31.17 18.11
N ILE A 325 4.69 30.42 18.89
CA ILE A 325 4.21 29.18 19.54
C ILE A 325 3.07 29.50 20.50
N GLU A 326 3.20 30.54 21.33
CA GLU A 326 2.13 30.96 22.23
C GLU A 326 0.88 31.41 21.47
N ASN A 327 1.04 32.16 20.39
CA ASN A 327 -0.07 32.64 19.57
C ASN A 327 -0.86 31.46 18.96
N ASP A 328 -0.19 30.43 18.45
CA ASP A 328 -0.85 29.21 17.93
C ASP A 328 -1.70 28.50 18.99
N PHE A 329 -1.29 28.56 20.27
CA PHE A 329 -2.06 28.00 21.38
C PHE A 329 -3.26 28.88 21.74
N ARG A 330 -3.07 30.20 21.76
CA ARG A 330 -4.14 31.17 22.01
C ARG A 330 -5.24 31.08 20.94
N GLU A 331 -4.88 30.92 19.68
CA GLU A 331 -5.84 30.71 18.57
C GLU A 331 -6.70 29.45 18.75
N LYS A 332 -6.19 28.45 19.48
CA LYS A 332 -6.91 27.20 19.80
C LYS A 332 -7.62 27.26 21.16
N GLU A 333 -7.70 28.44 21.78
CA GLU A 333 -8.25 28.64 23.12
C GLU A 333 -7.54 27.79 24.19
N LYS A 334 -6.24 27.53 24.01
CA LYS A 334 -5.40 26.76 24.94
C LYS A 334 -4.26 27.61 25.47
N LYS A 335 -3.75 27.25 26.65
CA LYS A 335 -2.51 27.80 27.19
C LYS A 335 -1.34 26.88 26.87
N LEU A 336 -0.19 27.45 26.50
CA LEU A 336 1.04 26.70 26.39
C LEU A 336 1.42 26.15 27.78
N PRO A 337 1.69 24.84 27.92
CA PRO A 337 1.96 24.22 29.22
C PRO A 337 3.40 24.43 29.72
N TYR A 338 4.27 25.04 28.91
CA TYR A 338 5.68 25.30 29.23
C TYR A 338 5.95 26.80 29.19
N SER A 339 6.72 27.29 30.15
CA SER A 339 7.44 28.56 30.01
C SER A 339 8.58 28.44 28.98
N LEU A 340 9.18 29.57 28.59
CA LEU A 340 10.32 29.60 27.66
C LEU A 340 11.48 28.71 28.14
N ASP A 341 11.91 28.88 29.38
CA ASP A 341 13.02 28.12 29.96
C ASP A 341 12.69 26.63 30.05
N GLU A 342 11.49 26.28 30.51
CA GLU A 342 11.04 24.88 30.57
C GLU A 342 10.95 24.24 29.18
N LEU A 343 10.55 25.00 28.17
CA LEU A 343 10.47 24.50 26.79
C LEU A 343 11.87 24.22 26.23
N ILE A 344 12.84 25.11 26.47
CA ILE A 344 14.23 24.91 26.04
C ILE A 344 14.81 23.65 26.70
N VAL A 345 14.63 23.50 28.01
CA VAL A 345 15.09 22.30 28.74
C VAL A 345 14.44 21.03 28.18
N ALA A 346 13.12 21.04 28.00
CA ALA A 346 12.39 19.88 27.48
C ALA A 346 12.81 19.50 26.04
N ILE A 347 13.17 20.48 25.21
CA ILE A 347 13.69 20.23 23.85
C ILE A 347 15.05 19.53 23.92
N GLU A 348 15.96 20.00 24.77
CA GLU A 348 17.29 19.39 24.91
C GLU A 348 17.22 17.98 25.49
N GLU A 349 16.37 17.75 26.51
CA GLU A 349 16.10 16.40 27.05
C GLU A 349 15.61 15.45 25.94
N GLU A 350 14.68 15.91 25.09
CA GLU A 350 14.15 15.11 23.98
C GLU A 350 15.21 14.81 22.90
N ILE A 351 16.10 15.76 22.61
CA ILE A 351 17.23 15.56 21.67
C ILE A 351 18.23 14.56 22.23
N GLU A 352 18.55 14.65 23.52
CA GLU A 352 19.44 13.69 24.20
C GLU A 352 18.83 12.29 24.19
N ASN A 353 17.55 12.15 24.55
CA ASN A 353 16.81 10.89 24.48
C ASN A 353 16.85 10.28 23.08
N ASP A 354 16.60 11.09 22.03
CA ASP A 354 16.66 10.69 20.62
C ASP A 354 18.06 10.16 20.21
N SER A 355 19.11 10.76 20.77
CA SER A 355 20.50 10.38 20.50
C SER A 355 20.84 8.98 21.04
N MET A 356 20.32 8.63 22.21
CA MET A 356 20.60 7.36 22.90
C MET A 356 19.76 6.17 22.43
N VAL A 357 18.76 6.41 21.57
CA VAL A 357 17.88 5.36 21.02
C VAL A 357 18.66 4.20 20.37
N SER A 358 18.27 2.97 20.72
CA SER A 358 18.75 1.72 20.11
C SER A 358 18.09 1.44 18.76
N SER A 359 18.75 0.65 17.91
CA SER A 359 18.12 0.10 16.71
C SER A 359 17.13 -1.03 17.03
N ASP A 360 17.25 -1.66 18.20
CA ASP A 360 16.30 -2.63 18.71
C ASP A 360 15.29 -1.95 19.65
N LEU A 361 14.05 -1.80 19.14
CA LEU A 361 12.92 -1.23 19.87
C LEU A 361 12.68 -1.93 21.21
N LYS A 362 12.97 -3.23 21.32
CA LYS A 362 12.68 -4.01 22.53
C LYS A 362 13.61 -3.69 23.68
N ILE A 363 14.85 -3.29 23.40
CA ILE A 363 15.80 -2.86 24.41
C ILE A 363 15.32 -1.55 25.04
N ASP A 364 14.97 -0.58 24.20
CA ASP A 364 14.45 0.71 24.65
C ASP A 364 13.12 0.55 25.42
N GLU A 365 12.23 -0.32 24.94
CA GLU A 365 10.99 -0.65 25.65
C GLU A 365 11.22 -1.26 27.02
N TYR A 366 12.18 -2.19 27.11
CA TYR A 366 12.55 -2.83 28.35
C TYR A 366 13.07 -1.82 29.38
N TYR A 367 13.98 -0.92 28.97
CA TYR A 367 14.51 0.10 29.88
C TYR A 367 13.44 1.08 30.36
N ALA A 368 12.57 1.57 29.47
CA ALA A 368 11.47 2.44 29.88
C ALA A 368 10.47 1.76 30.83
N LEU A 369 10.21 0.46 30.64
CA LEU A 369 9.31 -0.30 31.52
C LEU A 369 9.95 -0.65 32.87
N THR A 370 11.27 -0.78 32.95
CA THR A 370 11.99 -1.15 34.17
C THR A 370 12.45 0.06 34.98
N ASN A 371 12.75 1.20 34.34
CA ASN A 371 13.12 2.46 34.98
C ASN A 371 11.94 3.44 35.04
N PHE A 372 10.70 2.94 35.19
CA PHE A 372 9.50 3.78 35.09
C PHE A 372 9.40 4.87 36.17
N ASP A 373 10.12 4.74 37.31
CA ASP A 373 10.19 5.77 38.35
C ASP A 373 10.95 7.04 37.89
N GLU A 374 11.83 6.92 36.89
CA GLU A 374 12.55 8.05 36.26
C GLU A 374 11.72 8.72 35.16
N HIS A 375 10.56 8.17 34.80
CA HIS A 375 9.79 8.59 33.65
C HIS A 375 8.37 9.05 34.01
N ARG A 376 7.90 10.10 33.32
CA ARG A 376 6.60 10.74 33.61
C ARG A 376 5.44 9.79 33.28
N GLN A 377 4.46 9.64 34.18
CA GLN A 377 3.16 9.09 33.77
C GLN A 377 2.55 9.98 32.68
N ILE A 378 2.00 9.35 31.65
CA ILE A 378 1.28 10.03 30.57
C ILE A 378 -0.17 9.54 30.58
N ASP A 379 -1.07 10.35 30.02
CA ASP A 379 -2.52 10.12 30.11
C ASP A 379 -2.94 8.71 29.66
N ASP A 380 -2.22 8.15 28.68
CA ASP A 380 -2.52 6.85 28.06
C ASP A 380 -1.59 5.70 28.52
N PHE A 381 -0.73 5.90 29.52
CA PHE A 381 0.21 4.86 29.98
C PHE A 381 0.47 4.91 31.49
N GLN A 382 0.26 3.77 32.15
CA GLN A 382 0.54 3.54 33.55
C GLN A 382 1.35 2.26 33.73
N VAL A 383 2.39 2.31 34.56
CA VAL A 383 3.12 1.12 35.01
C VAL A 383 2.68 0.77 36.43
N ARG A 384 2.58 -0.52 36.71
CA ARG A 384 2.36 -1.05 38.06
C ARG A 384 3.40 -2.14 38.31
N SER A 385 4.12 -2.01 39.42
CA SER A 385 5.03 -3.06 39.87
C SER A 385 4.22 -4.22 40.44
N GLU A 386 4.51 -5.42 39.97
CA GLU A 386 3.87 -6.67 40.42
C GLU A 386 4.95 -7.65 40.87
N GLY A 387 4.66 -8.44 41.90
CA GLY A 387 5.56 -9.49 42.36
C GLY A 387 5.72 -10.59 41.31
N ILE A 388 6.93 -11.12 41.16
CA ILE A 388 7.20 -12.24 40.24
C ILE A 388 6.33 -13.44 40.66
N PRO A 389 5.53 -14.03 39.75
CA PRO A 389 4.73 -15.21 40.06
C PRO A 389 5.62 -16.36 40.57
N LEU A 390 5.20 -17.00 41.68
CA LEU A 390 5.89 -18.16 42.26
C LEU A 390 5.67 -19.47 41.48
N ASP A 391 5.03 -19.40 40.31
CA ASP A 391 4.82 -20.57 39.46
C ASP A 391 6.16 -21.07 38.90
N SER A 392 6.51 -22.31 39.23
CA SER A 392 7.77 -22.95 38.82
C SER A 392 8.03 -22.94 37.30
N LYS A 393 7.00 -22.93 36.45
CA LYS A 393 7.18 -22.82 34.98
C LYS A 393 7.57 -21.42 34.57
N ILE A 394 6.99 -20.40 35.21
CA ILE A 394 7.31 -18.99 34.97
C ILE A 394 8.73 -18.71 35.48
N GLN A 395 9.09 -19.18 36.68
CA GLN A 395 10.43 -19.00 37.23
C GLN A 395 11.51 -19.65 36.36
N ASN A 396 11.31 -20.88 35.90
CA ASN A 396 12.22 -21.53 34.95
C ASN A 396 12.39 -20.77 33.62
N LEU A 397 11.37 -20.02 33.17
CA LEU A 397 11.49 -19.19 31.97
C LEU A 397 12.30 -17.92 32.24
N ILE A 398 12.11 -17.29 33.40
CA ILE A 398 12.85 -16.09 33.81
C ILE A 398 14.34 -16.42 34.01
N GLU A 399 14.66 -17.54 34.66
CA GLU A 399 16.04 -18.00 34.85
C GLU A 399 16.78 -18.30 33.54
N ARG A 400 16.06 -18.52 32.43
CA ARG A 400 16.68 -18.72 31.11
C ARG A 400 16.95 -17.42 30.36
N LEU A 401 16.38 -16.30 30.82
CA LEU A 401 16.50 -14.98 30.22
C LEU A 401 17.52 -14.10 30.95
N LEU A 402 17.74 -14.34 32.25
CA LEU A 402 18.83 -13.80 33.06
C LEU A 402 20.11 -14.60 32.84
#